data_AF-A0A1M8A5T3-F1
#
_entry.id   AF-A0A1M8A5T3-F1
#
_cell.length_a   1.000
_cell.length_b   1.000
_cell.length_c   1.000
_cell.angle_alpha   90.00
_cell.angle_beta   90.00
_cell.angle_gamma   90.00
#
_symmetry.space_group_name_H-M   'P 1'
#
loop_
_entity.id
_entity.type
_entity.pdbx_description
1 polymer ?
#
loop_
_entity_poly.entity_id
_entity_poly.type
_entity_poly.pdbx_seq_one_letter_code
_entity_poly.pdbx_strand_id
1 'polypeptide(L)'
;MPPVRLSLPGARAPAARAPRPRAWDADAEEAPVSTPSSAAPVPVSKAVRKQQEEAEALDASTFDYDGVYDRMKAAERAVRQAKKDEDSARKPKYMSQFFEAAELRERDRLRAESKRLQREREAEGDAYAGKEAFVTSAYKAQQDEWKRAEEEERVREARARSRRGGVAAFRQALLNEEAERRQAAIEAASAAPPASSDAPGAADDVSDTQRADEARARGLHVELNDDRQIVDRRDLLQRGLNVVRKRKEPDAPREPAPPASASARARRSQHMEDELLARLQGDSDSE
;
A
#
# COMPACT_ATOMS: atom_id res chain seq x y z
N MET A 1 -1.42 7.85 -86.09
CA MET A 1 -1.33 8.29 -84.68
C MET A 1 0.14 8.33 -84.28
N PRO A 2 0.68 9.48 -83.86
CA PRO A 2 2.10 9.62 -83.52
C PRO A 2 2.40 9.04 -82.11
N PRO A 3 3.55 8.37 -81.90
CA PRO A 3 3.92 7.89 -80.57
C PRO A 3 4.53 9.02 -79.73
N VAL A 4 3.89 9.32 -78.59
CA VAL A 4 4.37 10.28 -77.59
C VAL A 4 5.52 9.63 -76.81
N ARG A 5 6.72 10.21 -76.90
CA ARG A 5 7.87 9.86 -76.05
C ARG A 5 7.77 10.62 -74.73
N LEU A 6 7.55 9.92 -73.63
CA LEU A 6 7.62 10.47 -72.27
C LEU A 6 9.08 10.47 -71.79
N SER A 7 9.71 11.65 -71.71
CA SER A 7 10.97 11.83 -70.99
C SER A 7 10.70 11.90 -69.49
N LEU A 8 11.27 10.99 -68.69
CA LEU A 8 11.30 11.16 -67.24
C LEU A 8 12.29 12.28 -66.87
N PRO A 9 11.90 13.24 -66.01
CA PRO A 9 12.87 14.16 -65.43
C PRO A 9 13.80 13.40 -64.47
N GLY A 10 15.10 13.64 -64.61
CA GLY A 10 16.16 12.98 -63.84
C GLY A 10 15.99 13.16 -62.32
N ALA A 11 16.30 12.08 -61.59
CA ALA A 11 16.30 12.05 -60.14
C ALA A 11 17.32 13.07 -59.58
N ARG A 12 16.81 14.11 -58.94
CA ARG A 12 17.61 15.05 -58.14
C ARG A 12 17.94 14.38 -56.81
N ALA A 13 19.22 14.25 -56.49
CA ALA A 13 19.70 13.67 -55.23
C ALA A 13 19.07 14.40 -54.02
N PRO A 14 18.68 13.69 -52.95
CA PRO A 14 18.11 14.34 -51.78
C PRO A 14 19.18 15.13 -51.04
N ALA A 15 18.92 16.41 -50.79
CA ALA A 15 19.78 17.25 -49.95
C ALA A 15 19.86 16.64 -48.53
N ALA A 16 21.07 16.65 -47.96
CA ALA A 16 21.33 16.13 -46.61
C ALA A 16 20.41 16.82 -45.59
N ARG A 17 19.65 16.01 -44.86
CA ARG A 17 18.66 16.46 -43.87
C ARG A 17 19.40 16.77 -42.57
N ALA A 18 19.27 18.00 -42.05
CA ALA A 18 19.87 18.38 -40.78
C ALA A 18 19.40 17.47 -39.62
N PRO A 19 20.25 17.18 -38.62
CA PRO A 19 19.89 16.32 -37.50
C PRO A 19 18.79 17.00 -36.68
N ARG A 20 17.71 16.24 -36.41
CA ARG A 20 16.64 16.67 -35.49
C ARG A 20 17.19 16.61 -34.07
N PRO A 21 16.96 17.61 -33.20
CA PRO A 21 17.41 17.51 -31.82
C PRO A 21 16.69 16.34 -31.15
N ARG A 22 17.45 15.44 -30.52
CA ARG A 22 16.92 14.41 -29.63
C ARG A 22 16.39 15.13 -28.38
N ALA A 23 15.23 14.71 -27.91
CA ALA A 23 14.51 15.40 -26.83
C ALA A 23 15.18 15.28 -25.43
N TRP A 24 16.37 14.68 -25.31
CA TRP A 24 17.01 14.40 -24.01
C TRP A 24 18.55 14.35 -24.08
N ASP A 25 19.19 15.39 -24.63
CA ASP A 25 20.62 15.63 -24.33
C ASP A 25 20.71 16.51 -23.08
N ALA A 26 21.30 15.95 -22.01
CA ALA A 26 21.33 16.49 -20.64
C ALA A 26 22.62 17.26 -20.33
N ASP A 27 23.22 17.91 -21.32
CA ASP A 27 24.43 18.74 -21.18
C ASP A 27 24.21 20.13 -21.80
N ALA A 28 23.06 20.73 -21.53
CA ALA A 28 22.79 22.14 -21.81
C ALA A 28 22.99 22.93 -20.50
N GLU A 29 24.03 23.75 -20.47
CA GLU A 29 24.27 24.83 -19.50
C GLU A 29 22.94 25.45 -19.03
N GLU A 30 22.75 25.46 -17.71
CA GLU A 30 21.51 25.87 -17.04
C GLU A 30 21.27 27.37 -17.27
N ALA A 31 20.59 27.69 -18.37
CA ALA A 31 20.09 29.03 -18.62
C ALA A 31 19.09 29.38 -17.51
N PRO A 32 19.18 30.58 -16.89
CA PRO A 32 18.26 30.96 -15.82
C PRO A 32 16.84 30.91 -16.37
N VAL A 33 16.03 30.01 -15.80
CA VAL A 33 14.60 29.89 -16.08
C VAL A 33 13.94 31.18 -15.58
N SER A 34 13.93 32.19 -16.45
CA SER A 34 13.07 33.36 -16.30
C SER A 34 11.64 32.86 -16.41
N THR A 35 11.02 32.59 -15.26
CA THR A 35 9.58 32.45 -15.18
C THR A 35 9.00 33.79 -15.61
N PRO A 36 8.20 33.89 -16.70
CA PRO A 36 7.55 35.14 -17.04
C PRO A 36 6.44 35.38 -16.02
N SER A 37 6.83 35.94 -14.88
CA SER A 37 5.92 36.51 -13.89
C SER A 37 5.27 37.75 -14.53
N SER A 38 3.94 37.74 -14.59
CA SER A 38 3.05 38.86 -14.93
C SER A 38 2.94 39.33 -16.40
N ALA A 39 2.80 38.42 -17.35
CA ALA A 39 2.15 38.80 -18.60
C ALA A 39 0.66 39.11 -18.33
N ALA A 40 0.22 40.34 -18.58
CA ALA A 40 -1.20 40.70 -18.51
C ALA A 40 -2.03 39.74 -19.38
N PRO A 41 -3.22 39.30 -18.93
CA PRO A 41 -4.03 38.36 -19.70
C PRO A 41 -4.33 38.97 -21.06
N VAL A 42 -3.95 38.26 -22.12
CA VAL A 42 -4.26 38.65 -23.50
C VAL A 42 -5.78 38.84 -23.63
N PRO A 43 -6.25 39.95 -24.23
CA PRO A 43 -7.67 40.23 -24.29
C PRO A 43 -8.39 39.18 -25.13
N VAL A 44 -9.39 38.54 -24.52
CA VAL A 44 -10.25 37.55 -25.16
C VAL A 44 -10.93 38.16 -26.39
N SER A 45 -10.85 37.48 -27.54
CA SER A 45 -11.41 37.97 -28.81
C SER A 45 -12.94 38.08 -28.74
N LYS A 46 -13.54 38.96 -29.56
CA LYS A 46 -15.00 39.16 -29.61
C LYS A 46 -15.78 37.87 -29.94
N ALA A 47 -15.18 36.98 -30.73
CA ALA A 47 -15.79 35.70 -31.07
C ALA A 47 -15.84 34.78 -29.84
N VAL A 48 -14.77 34.73 -29.04
CA VAL A 48 -14.71 33.90 -27.84
C VAL A 48 -15.64 34.42 -26.75
N ARG A 49 -15.81 35.74 -26.60
CA ARG A 49 -16.78 36.31 -25.66
C ARG A 49 -18.22 35.92 -25.98
N LYS A 50 -18.62 35.98 -27.26
CA LYS A 50 -19.94 35.51 -27.69
C LYS A 50 -20.15 34.03 -27.37
N GLN A 51 -19.13 33.20 -27.60
CA GLN A 51 -19.19 31.78 -27.25
C GLN A 51 -19.29 31.54 -25.73
N GLN A 52 -18.63 32.35 -24.91
CA GLN A 52 -18.75 32.30 -23.45
C GLN A 52 -20.14 32.69 -22.99
N GLU A 53 -20.69 33.81 -23.49
CA GLU A 53 -22.05 34.27 -23.20
C GLU A 53 -23.11 33.25 -23.65
N GLU A 54 -22.94 32.66 -24.84
CA GLU A 54 -23.79 31.58 -25.34
C GLU A 54 -23.71 30.35 -24.42
N ALA A 55 -22.53 29.99 -23.93
CA ALA A 55 -22.34 28.87 -23.01
C ALA A 55 -22.94 29.13 -21.62
N GLU A 56 -22.76 30.32 -21.06
CA GLU A 56 -23.37 30.76 -19.79
C GLU A 56 -24.90 30.80 -19.87
N ALA A 57 -25.45 31.22 -21.01
CA ALA A 57 -26.89 31.24 -21.24
C ALA A 57 -27.50 29.83 -21.32
N LEU A 58 -26.72 28.84 -21.77
CA LEU A 58 -27.14 27.43 -21.77
C LEU A 58 -27.03 26.81 -20.38
N ASP A 59 -25.94 27.07 -19.67
CA ASP A 59 -25.72 26.59 -18.31
C ASP A 59 -24.77 27.52 -17.52
N ALA A 60 -25.27 28.07 -16.41
CA ALA A 60 -24.51 28.91 -15.49
C ALA A 60 -23.37 28.16 -14.79
N SER A 61 -23.41 26.82 -14.74
CA SER A 61 -22.37 25.99 -14.12
C SER A 61 -21.19 25.66 -15.05
N THR A 62 -21.22 26.10 -16.31
CA THR A 62 -20.20 25.78 -17.33
C THR A 62 -18.77 26.13 -16.91
N PHE A 63 -18.60 27.17 -16.10
CA PHE A 63 -17.30 27.65 -15.62
C PHE A 63 -17.01 27.33 -14.15
N ASP A 64 -17.87 26.55 -13.47
CA ASP A 64 -17.67 26.12 -12.08
C ASP A 64 -16.67 24.94 -11.98
N TYR A 65 -15.41 25.20 -12.33
CA TYR A 65 -14.36 24.18 -12.26
C TYR A 65 -13.98 23.81 -10.82
N ASP A 66 -14.01 24.79 -9.92
CA ASP A 66 -13.62 24.60 -8.52
C ASP A 66 -14.66 23.78 -7.76
N GLY A 67 -15.96 24.08 -7.93
CA GLY A 67 -17.04 23.32 -7.32
C GLY A 67 -17.05 21.85 -7.73
N VAL A 68 -16.79 21.54 -9.01
CA VAL A 68 -16.67 20.15 -9.48
C VAL A 68 -15.44 19.46 -8.89
N TYR A 69 -14.30 20.15 -8.83
CA TYR A 69 -13.08 19.60 -8.25
C TYR A 69 -13.24 19.30 -6.76
N ASP A 70 -13.82 20.22 -6.01
CA ASP A 70 -14.08 20.08 -4.58
C ASP A 70 -15.03 18.94 -4.28
N ARG A 71 -16.10 18.76 -5.08
CA ARG A 71 -17.01 17.61 -4.98
C ARG A 71 -16.28 16.30 -5.25
N MET A 72 -15.46 16.25 -6.31
CA MET A 72 -14.67 15.06 -6.65
C MET A 72 -13.69 14.71 -5.52
N LYS A 73 -13.03 15.72 -4.93
CA LYS A 73 -12.12 15.53 -3.79
C LYS A 73 -12.83 15.20 -2.48
N ALA A 74 -14.05 15.70 -2.27
CA ALA A 74 -14.87 15.29 -1.14
C ALA A 74 -15.26 13.80 -1.26
N ALA A 75 -15.69 13.35 -2.45
CA ALA A 75 -16.01 11.95 -2.71
C ALA A 75 -14.78 11.04 -2.52
N GLU A 76 -13.60 11.44 -3.04
CA GLU A 76 -12.35 10.70 -2.84
C GLU A 76 -11.98 10.57 -1.36
N ARG A 77 -12.16 11.64 -0.57
CA ARG A 77 -11.92 11.63 0.88
C ARG A 77 -12.86 10.67 1.61
N ALA A 78 -14.15 10.66 1.26
CA ALA A 78 -15.14 9.76 1.85
C ALA A 78 -14.80 8.29 1.58
N VAL A 79 -14.44 7.94 0.34
CA VAL A 79 -14.00 6.57 -0.01
C VAL A 79 -12.73 6.19 0.77
N ARG A 80 -11.77 7.11 0.91
CA ARG A 80 -10.54 6.85 1.68
C ARG A 80 -10.82 6.63 3.16
N GLN A 81 -11.77 7.36 3.75
CA GLN A 81 -12.20 7.15 5.13
C GLN A 81 -12.85 5.77 5.29
N ALA A 82 -13.81 5.43 4.43
CA ALA A 82 -14.46 4.11 4.46
C ALA A 82 -13.44 2.95 4.34
N LYS A 83 -12.41 3.08 3.48
CA LYS A 83 -11.32 2.10 3.37
C LYS A 83 -10.50 1.98 4.67
N LYS A 84 -10.21 3.10 5.35
CA LYS A 84 -9.50 3.07 6.64
C LYS A 84 -10.32 2.39 7.72
N ASP A 85 -11.62 2.65 7.77
CA ASP A 85 -12.52 2.04 8.74
C ASP A 85 -12.60 0.53 8.50
N GLU A 86 -12.70 0.11 7.23
CA GLU A 86 -12.67 -1.29 6.85
C GLU A 86 -11.33 -1.97 7.20
N ASP A 87 -10.21 -1.30 6.93
CA ASP A 87 -8.87 -1.80 7.28
C ASP A 87 -8.67 -1.93 8.79
N SER A 88 -9.32 -1.08 9.60
CA SER A 88 -9.28 -1.18 11.06
C SER A 88 -10.01 -2.41 11.61
N ALA A 89 -11.07 -2.86 10.93
CA ALA A 89 -11.85 -4.04 11.30
C ALA A 89 -11.24 -5.36 10.76
N ARG A 90 -10.35 -5.28 9.76
CA ARG A 90 -9.77 -6.45 9.11
C ARG A 90 -8.68 -7.11 9.94
N LYS A 91 -8.62 -8.44 9.86
CA LYS A 91 -7.54 -9.25 10.45
C LYS A 91 -6.19 -8.91 9.81
N PRO A 92 -5.06 -9.06 10.54
CA PRO A 92 -3.73 -8.81 10.00
C PRO A 92 -3.42 -9.69 8.77
N LYS A 93 -2.96 -9.05 7.69
CA LYS A 93 -2.81 -9.63 6.35
C LYS A 93 -1.94 -10.90 6.28
N TYR A 94 -0.96 -11.04 7.18
CA TYR A 94 0.07 -12.08 7.12
C TYR A 94 0.01 -13.10 8.25
N MET A 95 -0.85 -12.91 9.27
CA MET A 95 -0.87 -13.81 10.44
C MET A 95 -1.30 -15.23 10.05
N SER A 96 -2.33 -15.37 9.22
CA SER A 96 -2.75 -16.68 8.71
C SER A 96 -1.64 -17.38 7.93
N GLN A 97 -0.92 -16.63 7.08
CA GLN A 97 0.19 -17.17 6.30
C GLN A 97 1.34 -17.67 7.17
N PHE A 98 1.57 -17.04 8.33
CA PHE A 98 2.57 -17.52 9.29
C PHE A 98 2.18 -18.87 9.90
N PHE A 99 0.90 -19.04 10.27
CA PHE A 99 0.38 -20.32 10.76
C PHE A 99 0.42 -21.39 9.67
N GLU A 100 -0.06 -21.09 8.47
CA GLU A 100 0.00 -22.00 7.31
C GLU A 100 1.45 -22.43 7.01
N ALA A 101 2.42 -21.51 7.10
CA ALA A 101 3.83 -21.83 6.89
C ALA A 101 4.44 -22.64 8.04
N ALA A 102 3.94 -22.52 9.26
CA ALA A 102 4.34 -23.37 10.38
C ALA A 102 3.79 -24.80 10.18
N GLU A 103 2.50 -24.92 9.86
CA GLU A 103 1.85 -26.20 9.55
C GLU A 103 2.52 -26.92 8.37
N LEU A 104 2.87 -26.17 7.31
CA LEU A 104 3.59 -26.72 6.16
C LEU A 104 4.93 -27.34 6.57
N ARG A 105 5.71 -26.65 7.42
CA ARG A 105 7.00 -27.14 7.91
C ARG A 105 6.87 -28.37 8.78
N GLU A 106 5.87 -28.41 9.65
CA GLU A 106 5.60 -29.58 10.49
C GLU A 106 5.24 -30.79 9.62
N ARG A 107 4.39 -30.59 8.62
CA ARG A 107 4.02 -31.64 7.67
C ARG A 107 5.22 -32.10 6.82
N ASP A 108 6.09 -31.18 6.40
CA ASP A 108 7.33 -31.51 5.70
C ASP A 108 8.26 -32.35 6.57
N ARG A 109 8.38 -32.01 7.86
CA ARG A 109 9.15 -32.80 8.84
C ARG A 109 8.61 -34.23 8.93
N LEU A 110 7.30 -34.39 9.12
CA LEU A 110 6.66 -35.71 9.21
C LEU A 110 6.85 -36.53 7.92
N ARG A 111 6.76 -35.88 6.75
CA ARG A 111 7.03 -36.54 5.45
C ARG A 111 8.49 -36.95 5.28
N ALA A 112 9.43 -36.15 5.78
CA ALA A 112 10.84 -36.48 5.74
C ALA A 112 11.16 -37.66 6.67
N GLU A 113 10.60 -37.66 7.88
CA GLU A 113 10.73 -38.76 8.84
C GLU A 113 10.14 -40.07 8.29
N SER A 114 8.95 -40.03 7.67
CA SER A 114 8.34 -41.24 7.10
C SER A 114 9.13 -41.80 5.92
N LYS A 115 9.61 -40.94 5.01
CA LYS A 115 10.50 -41.35 3.91
C LYS A 115 11.83 -41.89 4.41
N ARG A 116 12.37 -41.31 5.49
CA ARG A 116 13.58 -41.81 6.13
C ARG A 116 13.36 -43.22 6.69
N LEU A 117 12.29 -43.43 7.44
CA LEU A 117 11.94 -44.74 7.99
C LEU A 117 11.73 -45.78 6.90
N GLN A 118 11.08 -45.39 5.79
CA GLN A 118 10.90 -46.28 4.64
C GLN A 118 12.24 -46.68 4.02
N ARG A 119 13.17 -45.73 3.84
CA ARG A 119 14.53 -46.02 3.33
C ARG A 119 15.32 -46.93 4.27
N GLU A 120 15.21 -46.72 5.57
CA GLU A 120 15.84 -47.58 6.59
C GLU A 120 15.28 -49.01 6.49
N ARG A 121 13.96 -49.17 6.31
CA ARG A 121 13.34 -50.49 6.09
C ARG A 121 13.71 -51.15 4.78
N GLU A 122 13.85 -50.38 3.69
CA GLU A 122 14.29 -50.92 2.40
C GLU A 122 15.74 -51.40 2.49
N ALA A 123 16.61 -50.65 3.18
CA ALA A 123 18.00 -51.04 3.41
C ALA A 123 18.13 -52.27 4.33
N GLU A 124 17.29 -52.39 5.35
CA GLU A 124 17.22 -53.59 6.21
C GLU A 124 16.50 -54.75 5.51
N GLY A 125 15.66 -54.47 4.51
CA GLY A 125 14.86 -55.45 3.78
C GLY A 125 15.70 -56.54 3.12
N ASP A 126 16.92 -56.22 2.68
CA ASP A 126 17.86 -57.20 2.13
C ASP A 126 18.27 -58.26 3.18
N ALA A 127 18.37 -57.88 4.45
CA ALA A 127 18.66 -58.79 5.56
C ALA A 127 17.43 -59.62 6.00
N TYR A 128 16.22 -59.20 5.63
CA TYR A 128 14.96 -59.81 6.03
C TYR A 128 14.11 -60.33 4.86
N ALA A 129 14.68 -60.44 3.65
CA ALA A 129 13.98 -60.81 2.42
C ALA A 129 13.26 -62.17 2.47
N GLY A 130 13.71 -63.09 3.31
CA GLY A 130 13.09 -64.41 3.52
C GLY A 130 12.03 -64.48 4.62
N LYS A 131 11.69 -63.35 5.28
CA LYS A 131 10.69 -63.29 6.35
C LYS A 131 9.45 -62.53 5.89
N GLU A 132 8.30 -62.89 6.44
CA GLU A 132 7.02 -62.28 6.07
C GLU A 132 6.95 -60.81 6.55
N ALA A 133 6.61 -59.89 5.64
CA ALA A 133 6.44 -58.47 5.94
C ALA A 133 4.97 -58.16 6.26
N PHE A 134 4.68 -57.89 7.53
CA PHE A 134 3.33 -57.54 7.97
C PHE A 134 3.15 -56.02 8.01
N VAL A 135 2.24 -55.51 7.18
CA VAL A 135 1.84 -54.10 7.18
C VAL A 135 0.46 -53.98 7.81
N THR A 136 0.35 -53.21 8.89
CA THR A 136 -0.94 -52.97 9.57
C THR A 136 -1.90 -52.19 8.67
N SER A 137 -3.21 -52.44 8.79
CA SER A 137 -4.25 -51.73 8.04
C SER A 137 -4.17 -50.21 8.24
N ALA A 138 -3.87 -49.76 9.47
CA ALA A 138 -3.70 -48.35 9.81
C ALA A 138 -2.55 -47.69 9.04
N TYR A 139 -1.42 -48.38 8.86
CA TYR A 139 -0.29 -47.83 8.11
C TYR A 139 -0.59 -47.71 6.62
N LYS A 140 -1.30 -48.68 6.03
CA LYS A 140 -1.77 -48.58 4.64
C LYS A 140 -2.69 -47.38 4.46
N ALA A 141 -3.63 -47.18 5.37
CA ALA A 141 -4.54 -46.04 5.35
C ALA A 141 -3.78 -44.69 5.45
N GLN A 142 -2.79 -44.59 6.36
CA GLN A 142 -1.95 -43.38 6.48
C GLN A 142 -1.14 -43.11 5.20
N GLN A 143 -0.59 -44.15 4.56
CA GLN A 143 0.12 -43.97 3.29
C GLN A 143 -0.78 -43.48 2.17
N ASP A 144 -2.00 -44.00 2.08
CA ASP A 144 -2.96 -43.59 1.06
C ASP A 144 -3.48 -42.17 1.31
N GLU A 145 -3.68 -41.79 2.57
CA GLU A 145 -4.04 -40.42 2.94
C GLU A 145 -2.94 -39.42 2.56
N TRP A 146 -1.67 -39.73 2.82
CA TRP A 146 -0.56 -38.88 2.42
C TRP A 146 -0.43 -38.73 0.90
N LYS A 147 -0.63 -39.81 0.13
CA LYS A 147 -0.62 -39.76 -1.33
C LYS A 147 -1.74 -38.87 -1.87
N ARG A 148 -2.96 -39.02 -1.33
CA ARG A 148 -4.11 -38.18 -1.71
C ARG A 148 -3.86 -36.70 -1.38
N ALA A 149 -3.35 -36.41 -0.18
CA ALA A 149 -3.02 -35.06 0.23
C ALA A 149 -1.93 -34.41 -0.66
N GLU A 150 -0.93 -35.18 -1.08
CA GLU A 150 0.12 -34.69 -2.01
C GLU A 150 -0.43 -34.39 -3.40
N GLU A 151 -1.31 -35.24 -3.94
CA GLU A 151 -1.96 -35.02 -5.24
C GLU A 151 -2.88 -33.79 -5.22
N GLU A 152 -3.69 -33.63 -4.18
CA GLU A 152 -4.58 -32.48 -4.01
C GLU A 152 -3.80 -31.17 -3.92
N GLU A 153 -2.69 -31.16 -3.17
CA GLU A 153 -1.83 -30.00 -3.10
C GLU A 153 -1.12 -29.68 -4.41
N ARG A 154 -0.65 -30.70 -5.14
CA ARG A 154 -0.04 -30.51 -6.45
C ARG A 154 -1.04 -29.87 -7.42
N VAL A 155 -2.29 -30.32 -7.42
CA VAL A 155 -3.35 -29.74 -8.26
C VAL A 155 -3.68 -28.31 -7.82
N ARG A 156 -3.78 -28.07 -6.51
CA ARG A 156 -3.97 -26.72 -5.96
C ARG A 156 -2.83 -25.78 -6.35
N GLU A 157 -1.59 -26.23 -6.22
CA GLU A 157 -0.41 -25.43 -6.53
C GLU A 157 -0.33 -25.14 -8.03
N ALA A 158 -0.58 -26.13 -8.89
CA ALA A 158 -0.63 -25.94 -10.34
C ALA A 158 -1.70 -24.90 -10.74
N ARG A 159 -2.90 -24.97 -10.12
CA ARG A 159 -3.97 -23.99 -10.33
C ARG A 159 -3.62 -22.60 -9.77
N ALA A 160 -2.94 -22.54 -8.63
CA ALA A 160 -2.50 -21.28 -8.05
C ALA A 160 -1.41 -20.63 -8.92
N ARG A 161 -0.45 -21.41 -9.42
CA ARG A 161 0.60 -20.95 -10.34
C ARG A 161 0.01 -20.43 -11.65
N SER A 162 -0.99 -21.11 -12.23
CA SER A 162 -1.65 -20.62 -13.46
C SER A 162 -2.48 -19.34 -13.24
N ARG A 163 -3.02 -19.13 -12.03
CA ARG A 163 -3.76 -17.92 -11.66
C ARG A 163 -2.88 -16.72 -11.29
N ARG A 164 -1.59 -16.94 -10.97
CA ARG A 164 -0.66 -15.87 -10.68
C ARG A 164 -0.33 -15.13 -11.99
N GLY A 165 -1.19 -14.19 -12.36
CA GLY A 165 -0.89 -13.22 -13.41
C GLY A 165 0.36 -12.43 -13.01
N GLY A 166 1.35 -12.38 -13.90
CA GLY A 166 2.61 -11.69 -13.64
C GLY A 166 2.44 -10.17 -13.48
N VAL A 167 3.56 -9.44 -13.52
CA VAL A 167 3.58 -7.97 -13.33
C VAL A 167 2.61 -7.23 -14.27
N ALA A 168 2.39 -7.75 -15.49
CA ALA A 168 1.43 -7.18 -16.42
C ALA A 168 -0.01 -7.22 -15.90
N ALA A 169 -0.45 -8.32 -15.29
CA ALA A 169 -1.79 -8.43 -14.72
C ALA A 169 -1.96 -7.49 -13.51
N PHE A 170 -0.90 -7.33 -12.71
CA PHE A 170 -0.89 -6.35 -11.62
C PHE A 170 -1.06 -4.91 -12.13
N ARG A 171 -0.34 -4.53 -13.20
CA ARG A 171 -0.48 -3.19 -13.81
C ARG A 171 -1.88 -2.96 -14.37
N GLN A 172 -2.45 -3.97 -15.04
CA GLN A 172 -3.83 -3.88 -15.53
C GLN A 172 -4.82 -3.71 -14.38
N ALA A 173 -4.68 -4.48 -13.30
CA ALA A 173 -5.52 -4.35 -12.12
C ALA A 173 -5.41 -2.97 -11.46
N LEU A 174 -4.19 -2.43 -11.34
CA LEU A 174 -3.97 -1.09 -10.79
C LEU A 174 -4.62 0.00 -11.66
N LEU A 175 -4.44 -0.07 -12.99
CA LEU A 175 -5.04 0.89 -13.92
C LEU A 175 -6.56 0.81 -13.92
N ASN A 176 -7.14 -0.39 -13.83
CA ASN A 176 -8.58 -0.59 -13.71
C ASN A 176 -9.09 0.00 -12.39
N GLU A 177 -8.42 -0.26 -11.27
CA GLU A 177 -8.81 0.31 -9.97
C GLU A 177 -8.73 1.85 -9.99
N GLU A 178 -7.70 2.44 -10.60
CA GLU A 178 -7.60 3.89 -10.77
C GLU A 178 -8.69 4.45 -11.68
N ALA A 179 -9.03 3.74 -12.77
CA ALA A 179 -10.11 4.12 -13.67
C ALA A 179 -11.47 4.08 -12.98
N GLU A 180 -11.78 3.01 -12.24
CA GLU A 180 -13.00 2.85 -11.45
C GLU A 180 -13.12 3.93 -10.38
N ARG A 181 -12.04 4.21 -9.63
CA ARG A 181 -12.02 5.29 -8.63
C ARG A 181 -12.30 6.65 -9.26
N ARG A 182 -11.71 6.94 -10.43
CA ARG A 182 -11.93 8.19 -11.13
C ARG A 182 -13.36 8.29 -11.67
N GLN A 183 -13.89 7.22 -12.26
CA GLN A 183 -15.27 7.16 -12.76
C GLN A 183 -16.26 7.37 -11.61
N ALA A 184 -16.11 6.65 -10.51
CA ALA A 184 -16.96 6.81 -9.33
C ALA A 184 -16.90 8.24 -8.74
N ALA A 185 -15.72 8.88 -8.76
CA ALA A 185 -15.59 10.26 -8.29
C ALA A 185 -16.29 11.27 -9.23
N ILE A 186 -16.27 11.03 -10.54
CA ILE A 186 -16.98 11.84 -11.54
C ILE A 186 -18.50 11.62 -11.42
N GLU A 187 -18.95 10.37 -11.28
CA GLU A 187 -20.36 10.02 -11.07
C GLU A 187 -20.90 10.61 -9.77
N ALA A 188 -20.12 10.56 -8.69
CA ALA A 188 -20.50 11.18 -7.43
C ALA A 188 -20.57 12.72 -7.55
N ALA A 189 -19.65 13.33 -8.29
CA ALA A 189 -19.66 14.77 -8.54
C ALA A 189 -20.83 15.21 -9.44
N SER A 190 -21.21 14.39 -10.42
CA SER A 190 -22.34 14.68 -11.33
C SER A 190 -23.71 14.38 -10.72
N ALA A 191 -23.80 13.41 -9.80
CA ALA A 191 -25.02 13.12 -9.06
C ALA A 191 -25.30 14.11 -7.92
N ALA A 192 -24.27 14.80 -7.44
CA ALA A 192 -24.42 15.83 -6.41
C ALA A 192 -25.16 17.05 -6.98
N PRO A 193 -26.20 17.57 -6.28
CA PRO A 193 -26.90 18.77 -6.73
C PRO A 193 -25.93 19.95 -6.84
N PRO A 194 -26.19 20.93 -7.72
CA PRO A 194 -25.36 22.13 -7.78
C PRO A 194 -25.37 22.77 -6.40
N ALA A 195 -24.21 22.75 -5.76
CA ALA A 195 -23.98 23.54 -4.57
C ALA A 195 -24.30 24.99 -4.97
N SER A 196 -25.28 25.59 -4.30
CA SER A 196 -25.39 27.04 -4.29
C SER A 196 -24.01 27.59 -3.97
N SER A 197 -23.61 28.67 -4.62
CA SER A 197 -22.31 29.35 -4.46
C SER A 197 -22.05 29.89 -3.04
N ASP A 198 -22.80 29.43 -2.05
CA ASP A 198 -22.38 29.39 -0.66
C ASP A 198 -21.29 28.32 -0.57
N ALA A 199 -20.09 28.68 -1.02
CA ALA A 199 -18.89 28.18 -0.36
C ALA A 199 -19.18 28.18 1.15
N PRO A 200 -18.83 27.12 1.90
CA PRO A 200 -18.67 27.32 3.33
C PRO A 200 -17.61 28.41 3.45
N GLY A 201 -18.08 29.65 3.64
CA GLY A 201 -17.24 30.79 3.93
C GLY A 201 -16.27 30.29 4.97
N ALA A 202 -14.97 30.54 4.71
CA ALA A 202 -13.88 30.31 5.65
C ALA A 202 -14.48 30.41 7.04
N ALA A 203 -14.63 29.25 7.70
CA ALA A 203 -15.24 29.19 9.02
C ALA A 203 -14.62 30.35 9.78
N ASP A 204 -15.42 31.25 10.34
CA ASP A 204 -14.92 32.36 11.12
C ASP A 204 -14.00 31.76 12.18
N ASP A 205 -12.71 31.69 11.84
CA ASP A 205 -11.65 31.19 12.67
C ASP A 205 -11.59 32.27 13.72
N VAL A 206 -12.31 32.05 14.82
CA VAL A 206 -12.36 32.91 16.00
C VAL A 206 -10.96 33.47 16.15
N SER A 207 -10.81 34.74 15.77
CA SER A 207 -9.50 35.32 15.53
C SER A 207 -8.64 35.07 16.76
N ASP A 208 -7.34 34.84 16.58
CA ASP A 208 -6.46 34.54 17.72
C ASP A 208 -6.53 35.62 18.81
N THR A 209 -6.94 36.84 18.46
CA THR A 209 -7.30 37.91 19.39
C THR A 209 -8.51 37.57 20.26
N GLN A 210 -9.61 37.08 19.68
CA GLN A 210 -10.80 36.65 20.44
C GLN A 210 -10.49 35.47 21.36
N ARG A 211 -9.67 34.51 20.89
CA ARG A 211 -9.21 33.40 21.74
C ARG A 211 -8.32 33.87 22.88
N ALA A 212 -7.45 34.85 22.65
CA ALA A 212 -6.60 35.44 23.68
C ALA A 212 -7.41 36.18 24.76
N ASP A 213 -8.45 36.92 24.35
CA ASP A 213 -9.32 37.64 25.28
C ASP A 213 -10.15 36.70 26.15
N GLU A 214 -10.69 35.61 25.57
CA GLU A 214 -11.35 34.55 26.35
C GLU A 214 -10.41 33.89 27.35
N ALA A 215 -9.16 33.61 26.95
CA ALA A 215 -8.17 33.00 27.83
C ALA A 215 -7.77 33.95 28.98
N ARG A 216 -7.62 35.25 28.70
CA ARG A 216 -7.39 36.29 29.72
C ARG A 216 -8.57 36.43 30.67
N ALA A 217 -9.80 36.36 30.17
CA ALA A 217 -11.01 36.34 30.99
C ALA A 217 -11.09 35.09 31.89
N ARG A 218 -10.55 33.95 31.43
CA ARG A 218 -10.37 32.73 32.21
C ARG A 218 -9.17 32.78 33.18
N GLY A 219 -8.45 33.91 33.26
CA GLY A 219 -7.30 34.10 34.15
C GLY A 219 -6.00 33.45 33.67
N LEU A 220 -5.95 32.99 32.40
CA LEU A 220 -4.76 32.43 31.79
C LEU A 220 -3.94 33.55 31.15
N HIS A 221 -2.62 33.55 31.36
CA HIS A 221 -1.74 34.56 30.79
C HIS A 221 -1.41 34.25 29.32
N VAL A 222 -1.86 35.10 28.40
CA VAL A 222 -1.62 34.97 26.95
C VAL A 222 -0.89 36.19 26.40
N GLU A 223 0.25 35.96 25.75
CA GLU A 223 1.07 36.97 25.07
C GLU A 223 0.76 36.96 23.57
N LEU A 224 0.62 38.14 22.99
CA LEU A 224 0.36 38.33 21.57
C LEU A 224 1.59 39.01 20.96
N ASN A 225 2.00 38.56 19.77
CA ASN A 225 3.06 39.21 19.00
C ASN A 225 2.54 40.48 18.29
N ASP A 226 3.43 41.27 17.68
CA ASP A 226 3.08 42.47 16.88
C ASP A 226 2.11 42.14 15.73
N ASP A 227 2.19 40.91 15.21
CA ASP A 227 1.28 40.37 14.18
C ASP A 227 -0.05 39.84 14.74
N ARG A 228 -0.36 40.09 16.02
CA ARG A 228 -1.57 39.66 16.75
C ARG A 228 -1.79 38.14 16.82
N GLN A 229 -0.72 37.37 16.72
CA GLN A 229 -0.73 35.91 16.89
C GLN A 229 -0.40 35.55 18.35
N ILE A 230 -1.04 34.50 18.87
CA ILE A 230 -0.76 33.98 20.22
C ILE A 230 0.62 33.33 20.25
N VAL A 231 1.47 33.75 21.20
CA VAL A 231 2.82 33.20 21.39
C VAL A 231 2.88 32.43 22.71
N ASP A 232 3.32 31.16 22.66
CA ASP A 232 3.65 30.40 23.85
C ASP A 232 5.04 30.81 24.36
N ARG A 233 5.15 31.07 25.66
CA ARG A 233 6.42 31.38 26.35
C ARG A 233 7.48 30.31 26.16
N ARG A 234 7.08 29.05 25.96
CA ARG A 234 8.02 27.95 25.69
C ARG A 234 8.70 28.10 24.34
N ASP A 235 7.98 28.60 23.34
CA ASP A 235 8.51 28.76 21.98
C ASP A 235 9.52 29.92 21.90
N LEU A 236 9.31 30.96 22.72
CA LEU A 236 10.28 32.05 22.92
C LEU A 236 11.60 31.58 23.55
N LEU A 237 11.57 30.52 24.37
CA LEU A 237 12.74 30.00 25.07
C LEU A 237 13.48 28.88 24.29
N GLN A 238 12.86 28.32 23.25
CA GLN A 238 13.46 27.23 22.46
C GLN A 238 14.28 27.72 21.27
N ARG A 239 13.89 28.83 20.63
CA ARG A 239 14.59 29.35 19.45
C ARG A 239 15.88 30.06 19.87
N GLY A 240 16.98 29.31 19.97
CA GLY A 240 18.32 29.86 20.19
C GLY A 240 19.03 29.42 21.47
N LEU A 241 18.37 28.66 22.36
CA LEU A 241 19.05 28.03 23.48
C LEU A 241 19.57 26.65 23.04
N ASN A 242 20.90 26.49 22.97
CA ASN A 242 21.55 25.19 22.78
C ASN A 242 21.35 24.30 24.03
N VAL A 243 20.11 23.92 24.31
CA VAL A 243 19.79 22.85 25.25
C VAL A 243 20.15 21.56 24.56
N VAL A 244 21.44 21.24 24.55
CA VAL A 244 21.90 19.90 24.22
C VAL A 244 21.23 19.00 25.24
N ARG A 245 20.18 18.29 24.84
CA ARG A 245 19.63 17.22 25.67
C ARG A 245 20.81 16.30 25.94
N LYS A 246 21.32 16.32 27.18
CA LYS A 246 22.38 15.40 27.59
C LYS A 246 21.84 14.03 27.26
N ARG A 247 22.43 13.38 26.25
CA ARG A 247 22.02 12.04 25.84
C ARG A 247 21.99 11.24 27.13
N LYS A 248 20.84 10.65 27.44
CA LYS A 248 20.78 9.63 28.47
C LYS A 248 21.78 8.59 28.00
N GLU A 249 22.89 8.49 28.71
CA GLU A 249 23.92 7.51 28.41
C GLU A 249 23.19 6.16 28.27
N PRO A 250 23.38 5.41 27.17
CA PRO A 250 22.97 4.03 27.19
C PRO A 250 23.68 3.43 28.41
N ASP A 251 22.93 2.74 29.25
CA ASP A 251 23.46 2.10 30.45
C ASP A 251 24.84 1.50 30.15
N ALA A 252 25.83 1.85 30.99
CA ALA A 252 27.16 1.24 31.03
C ALA A 252 27.04 -0.27 30.77
N PRO A 253 28.03 -0.90 30.09
CA PRO A 253 27.90 -2.23 29.50
C PRO A 253 27.15 -3.15 30.44
N ARG A 254 25.88 -3.43 30.08
CA ARG A 254 25.11 -4.50 30.68
C ARG A 254 26.04 -5.70 30.61
N GLU A 255 26.43 -6.23 31.77
CA GLU A 255 27.12 -7.52 31.82
C GLU A 255 26.41 -8.46 30.85
N PRO A 256 27.17 -9.25 30.06
CA PRO A 256 26.57 -10.13 29.08
C PRO A 256 25.46 -10.91 29.79
N ALA A 257 24.23 -10.71 29.34
CA ALA A 257 23.08 -11.40 29.91
C ALA A 257 23.47 -12.88 30.02
N PRO A 258 23.25 -13.53 31.19
CA PRO A 258 23.61 -14.93 31.35
C PRO A 258 22.99 -15.70 30.18
N PRO A 259 23.75 -16.61 29.53
CA PRO A 259 23.28 -17.30 28.34
C PRO A 259 21.91 -17.85 28.66
N ALA A 260 20.89 -17.51 27.84
CA ALA A 260 19.50 -17.88 28.05
C ALA A 260 19.45 -19.32 28.51
N SER A 261 19.24 -19.50 29.81
CA SER A 261 19.61 -20.74 30.48
C SER A 261 18.73 -21.84 29.92
N ALA A 262 19.29 -23.03 29.75
CA ALA A 262 18.53 -24.23 29.41
C ALA A 262 17.30 -24.38 30.33
N SER A 263 17.34 -23.81 31.55
CA SER A 263 16.22 -23.74 32.47
C SER A 263 15.01 -22.94 31.98
N ALA A 264 15.15 -21.91 31.13
CA ALA A 264 13.99 -21.16 30.63
C ALA A 264 13.22 -21.95 29.55
N ARG A 265 13.94 -22.69 28.69
CA ARG A 265 13.33 -23.64 27.76
C ARG A 265 12.79 -24.86 28.50
N ALA A 266 13.51 -25.39 29.48
CA ALA A 266 13.07 -26.53 30.29
C ALA A 266 11.85 -26.18 31.16
N ARG A 267 11.77 -24.96 31.72
CA ARG A 267 10.56 -24.50 32.42
C ARG A 267 9.37 -24.38 31.49
N ARG A 268 9.60 -23.96 30.23
CA ARG A 268 8.54 -23.88 29.22
C ARG A 268 8.11 -25.27 28.73
N SER A 269 9.02 -26.24 28.62
CA SER A 269 8.66 -27.63 28.29
C SER A 269 7.95 -28.32 29.44
N GLN A 270 8.41 -28.12 30.68
CA GLN A 270 7.73 -28.63 31.88
C GLN A 270 6.30 -28.08 31.98
N HIS A 271 6.09 -26.79 31.74
CA HIS A 271 4.75 -26.21 31.74
C HIS A 271 3.82 -26.82 30.67
N MET A 272 4.37 -27.16 29.49
CA MET A 272 3.62 -27.85 28.43
C MET A 272 3.32 -29.32 28.78
N GLU A 273 4.24 -30.01 29.44
CA GLU A 273 4.05 -31.39 29.93
C GLU A 273 2.99 -31.46 31.03
N ASP A 274 3.01 -30.50 31.97
CA ASP A 274 2.02 -30.38 33.03
C ASP A 274 0.62 -30.08 32.48
N GLU A 275 0.50 -29.22 31.46
CA GLU A 275 -0.77 -28.95 30.78
C GLU A 275 -1.34 -30.18 30.05
N LEU A 276 -0.48 -31.00 29.45
CA LEU A 276 -0.88 -32.25 28.80
C LEU A 276 -1.31 -33.31 29.83
N LEU A 277 -0.61 -33.41 30.97
CA LEU A 277 -0.98 -34.32 32.06
C LEU A 277 -2.29 -33.91 32.73
N ALA A 278 -2.50 -32.61 32.97
CA ALA A 278 -3.76 -32.09 33.52
C ALA A 278 -4.95 -32.37 32.59
N ARG A 279 -4.74 -32.30 31.27
CA ARG A 279 -5.76 -32.68 30.28
C ARG A 279 -6.06 -34.17 30.29
N LEU A 280 -5.04 -35.01 30.49
CA LEU A 280 -5.20 -36.46 30.57
C LEU A 280 -5.89 -36.91 31.86
N GLN A 281 -5.65 -36.21 32.97
CA GLN A 281 -6.31 -36.44 34.27
C GLN A 281 -7.74 -35.90 34.31
N GLY A 282 -8.01 -34.79 33.62
CA GLY A 282 -9.35 -34.23 33.49
C GLY A 282 -10.33 -35.15 32.73
N ASP A 283 -9.82 -36.03 31.86
CA ASP A 283 -10.62 -37.04 31.17
C ASP A 283 -10.81 -38.33 32.00
N SER A 284 -10.03 -38.55 33.07
CA SER A 284 -10.16 -39.74 33.95
C SER A 284 -11.10 -39.55 35.15
N ASP A 285 -11.46 -38.31 35.49
CA ASP A 285 -12.38 -37.99 36.59
C ASP A 285 -13.85 -37.84 36.14
N SER A 286 -14.15 -38.15 34.87
CA SER A 286 -15.47 -38.03 34.24
C SER A 286 -16.15 -39.36 33.87
N GLU A 287 -15.79 -40.47 34.51
CA GLU A 287 -16.54 -41.74 34.49
C GLU A 287 -17.23 -42.04 35.83
#